data_AF-A0A819XNQ4-F1
#
_entry.id   AF-A0A819XNQ4-F1
#
_cell.length_a   1.000
_cell.length_b   1.000
_cell.length_c   1.000
_cell.angle_alpha   90.00
_cell.angle_beta   90.00
_cell.angle_gamma   90.00
#
_symmetry.space_group_name_H-M   'P 1'
#
loop_
_entity.id
_entity.type
_entity.pdbx_description
1 polymer ?
#
loop_
_entity_poly.entity_id
_entity_poly.type
_entity_poly.pdbx_seq_one_letter_code
_entity_poly.pdbx_strand_id
1 'polypeptide(L)'
;FVTFNKVTTSQYFLWYLIFIPILLPNIHLKWKTLCLLLVAWLTAQGWWLYEAYKLEFQAKNTFVQIWLASIVFGFVNVIILCMIIYNYRQIEAQPISEEKKKN
;
A
#
# COMPACT_ATOMS: atom_id res chain seq x y z
N PHE A 1 -9.55 7.10 0.02
CA PHE A 1 -10.88 6.66 0.49
C PHE A 1 -10.76 5.49 1.47
N VAL A 2 -10.19 4.35 1.07
CA VAL A 2 -10.06 3.16 1.93
C VAL A 2 -9.20 3.38 3.19
N THR A 3 -8.00 3.95 3.05
CA THR A 3 -7.06 4.14 4.19
C THR A 3 -7.59 5.07 5.29
N PHE A 4 -8.49 5.99 4.94
CA PHE A 4 -9.02 7.01 5.85
C PHE A 4 -10.46 6.72 6.28
N ASN A 5 -10.96 5.51 6.03
CA ASN A 5 -12.29 5.12 6.47
C ASN A 5 -12.32 4.93 8.00
N LYS A 6 -13.44 5.31 8.62
CA LYS A 6 -13.68 5.15 10.07
C LYS A 6 -13.68 3.68 10.50
N VAL A 7 -14.09 2.77 9.61
CA VAL A 7 -14.07 1.33 9.85
C VAL A 7 -13.03 0.70 8.92
N THR A 8 -12.08 -0.02 9.51
CA THR A 8 -11.07 -0.77 8.78
C THR A 8 -11.45 -2.25 8.78
N THR A 9 -11.81 -2.79 7.61
CA THR A 9 -11.99 -4.22 7.40
C THR A 9 -10.94 -4.74 6.43
N SER A 10 -10.55 -6.00 6.58
CA SER A 10 -9.58 -6.67 5.71
C SER A 10 -10.00 -6.67 4.23
N GLN A 11 -11.31 -6.62 3.97
CA GLN A 11 -11.90 -6.61 2.63
C GLN A 11 -11.41 -5.45 1.76
N TYR A 12 -11.28 -4.24 2.31
CA TYR A 12 -10.91 -3.08 1.50
C TYR A 12 -9.48 -3.16 0.95
N PHE A 13 -8.62 -3.92 1.61
CA PHE A 13 -7.22 -4.08 1.22
C PHE A 13 -7.04 -5.02 0.03
N LEU A 14 -7.94 -6.00 -0.12
CA LEU A 14 -7.96 -6.85 -1.32
C LEU A 14 -8.27 -6.05 -2.59
N TRP A 15 -9.00 -4.94 -2.46
CA TRP A 15 -9.27 -4.07 -3.62
C TRP A 15 -7.98 -3.47 -4.19
N TYR A 16 -6.97 -3.20 -3.35
CA TYR A 16 -5.69 -2.69 -3.82
C TYR A 16 -4.95 -3.66 -4.75
N LEU A 17 -5.08 -4.97 -4.52
CA LEU A 17 -4.42 -5.99 -5.33
C LEU A 17 -4.92 -6.01 -6.77
N ILE A 18 -6.20 -5.72 -6.97
CA ILE A 18 -6.81 -5.65 -8.32
C ILE A 18 -6.25 -4.46 -9.11
N PHE A 19 -5.86 -3.38 -8.43
CA PHE A 19 -5.26 -2.21 -9.08
C PHE A 19 -3.77 -2.37 -9.39
N ILE A 20 -3.06 -3.30 -8.75
CA ILE A 20 -1.63 -3.56 -9.01
C ILE A 20 -1.34 -3.80 -10.50
N PRO A 21 -1.97 -4.75 -11.21
CA PRO A 21 -1.67 -5.00 -12.62
C PRO A 21 -1.91 -3.79 -13.54
N ILE A 22 -2.82 -2.89 -13.16
CA ILE A 22 -3.17 -1.68 -13.92
C ILE A 22 -2.16 -0.56 -13.65
N LEU A 23 -1.68 -0.44 -12.42
CA LEU A 23 -0.76 0.60 -11.97
C LEU A 23 0.69 0.29 -12.32
N LEU A 24 1.09 -0.98 -12.29
CA LEU A 24 2.44 -1.45 -12.58
C LEU A 24 3.09 -0.90 -13.86
N PRO A 25 2.43 -0.92 -15.04
CA PRO A 25 3.04 -0.41 -16.27
C PRO A 25 3.29 1.10 -16.24
N ASN A 26 2.61 1.84 -15.37
CA ASN A 26 2.65 3.30 -15.29
C ASN A 26 3.50 3.82 -14.11
N ILE A 27 4.24 2.95 -13.41
CA ILE A 27 5.04 3.34 -12.25
C ILE A 27 6.51 2.98 -12.50
N HIS A 28 7.37 4.00 -12.63
CA HIS A 28 8.83 3.85 -12.71
C HIS A 28 9.44 3.59 -11.32
N LEU A 29 9.00 2.54 -10.63
CA LEU A 29 9.61 2.07 -9.37
C LEU A 29 10.50 0.86 -9.65
N LYS A 30 11.68 0.82 -9.03
CA LYS A 30 12.54 -0.37 -9.08
C LYS A 30 11.77 -1.56 -8.50
N TRP A 31 11.83 -2.70 -9.18
CA TRP A 31 11.12 -3.92 -8.76
C TRP A 31 11.42 -4.32 -7.31
N LYS A 32 12.67 -4.13 -6.86
CA LYS A 32 13.08 -4.33 -5.46
C LYS A 32 12.28 -3.46 -4.48
N THR A 33 12.05 -2.19 -4.81
CA THR A 33 11.28 -1.26 -3.97
C THR A 33 9.81 -1.66 -3.92
N LEU A 34 9.24 -2.07 -5.05
CA LEU A 34 7.86 -2.58 -5.08
C LEU A 34 7.70 -3.83 -4.22
N CYS A 35 8.59 -4.82 -4.36
CA CYS A 35 8.55 -6.02 -3.52
C CYS A 35 8.69 -5.68 -2.04
N LEU A 36 9.59 -4.74 -1.69
CA LEU A 36 9.77 -4.29 -0.31
C LEU A 36 8.49 -3.65 0.25
N LEU A 37 7.85 -2.75 -0.51
CA LEU A 37 6.59 -2.12 -0.13
C LEU A 37 5.46 -3.15 0.04
N LEU A 38 5.39 -4.15 -0.85
CA LEU A 38 4.39 -5.21 -0.77
C LEU A 38 4.60 -6.11 0.46
N VAL A 39 5.85 -6.48 0.76
CA VAL A 39 6.18 -7.26 1.98
C VAL A 39 5.89 -6.44 3.24
N ALA A 40 6.26 -5.16 3.27
CA ALA A 40 5.95 -4.27 4.40
C ALA A 40 4.43 -4.15 4.62
N TRP A 41 3.66 -4.07 3.54
CA TRP A 41 2.20 -4.02 3.60
C TRP A 41 1.60 -5.32 4.12
N LEU A 42 2.01 -6.47 3.59
CA LEU A 42 1.53 -7.80 4.01
C LEU A 42 1.87 -8.09 5.48
N THR A 43 3.07 -7.73 5.93
CA THR A 43 3.49 -7.93 7.32
C THR A 43 2.71 -7.05 8.29
N ALA A 44 2.52 -5.77 7.96
CA ALA A 44 1.71 -4.87 8.78
C ALA A 44 0.24 -5.31 8.84
N GLN A 45 -0.33 -5.73 7.70
CA GLN A 45 -1.68 -6.29 7.63
C GLN A 45 -1.81 -7.58 8.46
N GLY A 46 -0.84 -8.49 8.32
CA GLY A 46 -0.81 -9.76 9.05
C GLY A 46 -0.71 -9.56 10.56
N TRP A 47 0.13 -8.62 11.01
CA TRP A 47 0.23 -8.25 12.43
C TRP A 47 -1.10 -7.73 12.95
N TRP A 48 -1.72 -6.78 12.23
CA TRP A 48 -3.00 -6.21 12.62
C TRP A 48 -4.09 -7.29 12.75
N LEU A 49 -4.17 -8.19 11.77
CA LEU A 49 -5.15 -9.28 11.77
C LEU A 49 -4.89 -10.31 12.88
N TYR A 50 -3.62 -10.57 13.19
CA TYR A 50 -3.23 -11.47 14.26
C TYR A 50 -3.65 -10.96 15.64
N GLU A 51 -3.47 -9.66 15.91
CA GLU A 51 -3.92 -9.05 17.17
C GLU A 51 -5.45 -8.98 17.26
N ALA A 52 -6.15 -8.75 16.13
CA ALA A 52 -7.61 -8.87 16.06
C ALA A 52 -8.10 -10.29 16.34
N TYR A 53 -7.44 -11.29 15.77
CA TYR A 53 -7.77 -12.69 16.01
C TYR A 53 -7.63 -13.08 17.49
N LYS A 54 -6.56 -12.65 18.17
CA LYS A 54 -6.40 -12.88 19.62
C LYS A 54 -7.50 -12.22 20.44
N LEU A 55 -7.90 -11.02 20.06
CA LEU A 55 -8.93 -10.26 20.76
C LEU A 55 -10.29 -10.97 20.63
N GLU A 56 -10.67 -11.32 19.41
CA GLU A 56 -12.01 -11.80 19.06
C GLU A 56 -12.19 -13.29 19.34
N PHE A 57 -11.21 -14.13 18.99
CA PHE A 57 -11.33 -15.59 19.09
C PHE A 57 -10.66 -16.19 20.32
N GLN A 58 -9.58 -15.58 20.83
CA GLN A 58 -8.89 -16.05 22.04
C GLN A 58 -9.30 -15.30 23.30
N ALA A 59 -10.17 -14.28 23.20
CA ALA A 59 -10.60 -13.42 24.29
C ALA A 59 -9.44 -12.84 25.13
N LYS A 60 -8.28 -12.61 24.50
CA LYS A 60 -7.12 -11.98 25.14
C LYS A 60 -7.24 -10.46 25.04
N ASN A 61 -6.88 -9.75 26.10
CA ASN A 61 -6.90 -8.28 26.13
C ASN A 61 -5.78 -7.67 25.28
N THR A 62 -5.91 -7.69 23.95
CA THR A 62 -4.96 -7.13 22.99
C THR A 62 -5.37 -5.75 22.46
N PHE A 63 -6.23 -5.02 23.18
CA PHE A 63 -6.77 -3.71 22.77
C PHE A 63 -5.69 -2.66 22.45
N VAL A 64 -4.62 -2.59 23.25
CA VAL A 64 -3.52 -1.65 23.00
C VAL A 64 -2.68 -2.10 21.81
N GLN A 65 -2.46 -3.40 21.66
CA GLN A 65 -1.68 -4.00 20.58
C GLN A 65 -2.38 -3.84 19.24
N ILE A 66 -3.68 -4.08 19.16
CA ILE A 66 -4.45 -3.87 17.92
C ILE A 66 -4.53 -2.37 17.59
N TRP A 67 -4.61 -1.49 18.59
CA TRP A 67 -4.57 -0.04 18.38
C TRP A 67 -3.23 0.42 17.81
N LEU A 68 -2.11 0.00 18.41
CA LEU A 68 -0.76 0.27 17.88
C LEU A 68 -0.57 -0.32 16.48
N ALA A 69 -1.00 -1.58 16.27
CA ALA A 69 -0.94 -2.22 14.96
C ALA A 69 -1.75 -1.45 13.91
N SER A 70 -2.90 -0.88 14.29
CA SER A 70 -3.71 -0.05 13.40
C SER A 70 -2.98 1.23 12.98
N ILE A 71 -2.27 1.88 13.91
CA ILE A 71 -1.45 3.07 13.61
C ILE A 71 -0.31 2.71 12.66
N VAL A 72 0.45 1.65 12.97
CA VAL A 72 1.57 1.19 12.13
C VAL A 72 1.08 0.84 10.73
N PHE A 73 0.00 0.09 10.63
CA PHE A 73 -0.59 -0.30 9.36
C PHE A 73 -1.11 0.91 8.58
N GLY A 74 -1.77 1.87 9.23
CA GLY A 74 -2.16 3.14 8.61
C GLY A 74 -0.96 3.90 8.06
N PHE A 75 0.13 3.99 8.82
CA PHE A 75 1.36 4.66 8.40
C PHE A 75 2.02 3.98 7.17
N VAL A 76 2.07 2.66 7.15
CA VAL A 76 2.55 1.89 5.98
C VAL A 76 1.70 2.17 4.74
N ASN A 77 0.37 2.21 4.87
CA ASN A 77 -0.52 2.56 3.76
C ASN A 77 -0.26 4.00 3.25
N VAL A 78 -0.02 4.96 4.13
CA VAL A 78 0.31 6.35 3.74
C VAL A 78 1.65 6.41 3.01
N ILE A 79 2.68 5.71 3.48
CA ILE A 79 3.99 5.64 2.79
C ILE A 79 3.83 5.08 1.39
N ILE A 80 3.11 3.97 1.22
CA ILE A 80 2.88 3.35 -0.08
C ILE A 80 2.16 4.32 -1.02
N LEU A 81 1.14 5.02 -0.51
CA LEU A 81 0.41 6.02 -1.29
C LEU A 81 1.33 7.19 -1.72
N CYS A 82 2.12 7.74 -0.80
CA CYS A 82 3.08 8.81 -1.11
C CYS A 82 4.12 8.35 -2.15
N MET A 83 4.63 7.13 -2.02
CA MET A 83 5.58 6.56 -2.99
C MET A 83 4.95 6.39 -4.36
N ILE A 84 3.71 5.92 -4.45
CA ILE A 84 2.99 5.81 -5.72
C ILE A 84 2.81 7.20 -6.33
N ILE A 85 2.29 8.18 -5.58
CA ILE A 85 2.03 9.55 -6.08
C ILE A 85 3.33 10.22 -6.57
N TYR A 86 4.42 10.13 -5.81
CA TYR A 86 5.70 10.77 -6.18
C TYR A 86 6.28 10.17 -7.47
N ASN A 87 6.16 8.86 -7.65
CA ASN A 87 6.70 8.17 -8.82
C ASN A 87 5.74 8.13 -10.03
N TYR A 88 4.47 8.54 -9.85
CA TYR A 88 3.47 8.60 -10.92
C TYR A 88 3.74 9.74 -11.91
N ARG A 89 4.38 10.85 -11.48
CA ARG A 89 4.60 12.06 -12.31
C ARG A 89 5.81 12.01 -13.25
N GLN A 90 6.68 11.00 -13.18
CA GLN A 90 7.82 10.85 -14.10
C GLN A 90 7.39 10.56 -15.55
N ILE A 91 6.11 10.18 -15.77
CA ILE A 91 5.56 9.87 -17.10
C ILE A 91 4.98 11.12 -17.80
N GLU A 92 4.36 12.03 -17.06
CA GLU A 92 3.82 13.29 -17.63
C GLU A 92 4.93 14.25 -18.10
N ALA A 93 6.14 14.10 -17.57
CA ALA A 93 7.29 14.96 -17.85
C ALA A 93 8.27 14.38 -18.91
N GLN A 94 7.86 13.38 -19.70
CA GLN A 94 8.56 12.99 -20.92
C GLN A 94 7.95 13.76 -22.10
N PRO A 95 8.48 14.93 -22.50
CA PRO A 95 7.99 15.61 -23.68
C PRO A 95 8.42 14.83 -24.92
N ILE A 96 7.48 14.67 -25.84
CA ILE A 96 7.62 14.18 -27.23
C ILE A 96 8.76 14.93 -27.93
N SER A 97 10.02 14.55 -27.72
CA SER A 97 11.17 15.30 -28.27
C SER A 97 12.24 14.45 -28.95
N GLU A 98 12.09 13.13 -29.05
CA GLU A 98 13.09 12.29 -29.76
C GLU A 98 12.62 11.63 -31.07
N GLU A 99 11.41 11.90 -31.56
CA GLU A 99 10.94 11.31 -32.83
C GLU A 99 11.09 12.22 -34.08
N LYS A 100 11.75 13.39 -33.96
CA LYS A 100 11.97 14.33 -35.09
C LYS A 100 13.43 14.55 -35.52
N LYS A 101 14.36 13.67 -35.15
CA LYS A 101 15.79 13.81 -35.55
C LYS A 101 16.37 12.67 -36.39
N LYS A 102 15.51 11.94 -37.11
CA LYS A 102 15.95 10.96 -38.11
C LYS A 102 15.13 11.05 -39.40
N ASN A 103 15.12 12.24 -39.99
CA ASN A 103 14.93 12.44 -41.42
C ASN A 103 16.28 12.83 -42.02
#